data_AF-A0A7V5ZFH0-F1
#
_entry.id   AF-A0A7V5ZFH0-F1
#
_cell.length_a   1.000
_cell.length_b   1.000
_cell.length_c   1.000
_cell.angle_alpha   90.00
_cell.angle_beta   90.00
_cell.angle_gamma   90.00
#
_symmetry.space_group_name_H-M   'P 1'
#
loop_
_entity.id
_entity.type
_entity.pdbx_description
1 polymer ?
#
loop_
_entity_poly.entity_id
_entity_poly.type
_entity_poly.pdbx_seq_one_letter_code
_entity_poly.pdbx_strand_id
1 'polypeptide(L)'
;MPRGSFLRQPVHSAAQLANQVRRDPVVAARYEKHYGIPATQFASYVQQHLGLRRLSKGGRYQVFFVRPDGSIHSQPRVLRRGTPVFLHLRTGEPVLLAECGNPMGTRLPGVVGAQAQATRGADPPRTPQPTVSGEEMPVSPAVVTAPDMGQATVASSELLAHLPVEAMG
;
A
#
# COMPACT_ATOMS: atom_id res chain seq x y z
N MET A 1 -6.22 -11.71 20.21
CA MET A 1 -5.66 -11.24 18.91
C MET A 1 -6.73 -10.51 18.12
N PRO A 2 -6.40 -9.46 17.36
CA PRO A 2 -7.30 -8.86 16.38
C PRO A 2 -7.84 -9.87 15.35
N ARG A 3 -9.04 -9.64 14.81
CA ARG A 3 -9.55 -10.44 13.68
C ARG A 3 -8.63 -10.27 12.46
N GLY A 4 -8.41 -11.37 11.74
CA GLY A 4 -7.49 -11.41 10.60
C GLY A 4 -6.01 -11.28 10.92
N SER A 5 -5.62 -11.46 12.20
CA SER A 5 -4.21 -11.63 12.57
C SER A 5 -3.61 -12.87 11.92
N PHE A 6 -2.38 -12.77 11.43
CA PHE A 6 -1.60 -13.93 10.98
C PHE A 6 -1.25 -14.84 12.17
N LEU A 7 -0.85 -14.25 13.30
CA LEU A 7 -0.57 -14.94 14.55
C LEU A 7 -1.84 -15.25 15.36
N ARG A 8 -1.78 -16.29 16.20
CA ARG A 8 -2.84 -16.63 17.17
C ARG A 8 -2.55 -16.14 18.59
N GLN A 9 -1.33 -15.67 18.87
CA GLN A 9 -0.90 -15.14 20.18
C GLN A 9 -0.01 -13.89 19.98
N PRO A 10 0.08 -12.98 20.97
CA PRO A 10 0.98 -11.83 20.89
C PRO A 10 2.44 -12.27 21.07
N VAL A 11 3.37 -11.61 20.37
CA VAL A 11 4.80 -11.94 20.40
C VAL A 11 5.66 -10.70 20.63
N HIS A 12 6.66 -10.84 21.50
CA HIS A 12 7.48 -9.75 22.04
C HIS A 12 8.95 -9.85 21.60
N SER A 13 9.29 -10.83 20.75
CA SER A 13 10.61 -10.99 20.15
C SER A 13 10.54 -11.82 18.87
N ALA A 14 11.58 -11.73 18.02
CA ALA A 14 11.69 -12.56 16.82
C ALA A 14 11.79 -14.06 17.17
N ALA A 15 12.37 -14.40 18.31
CA ALA A 15 12.39 -15.77 18.82
C ALA A 15 10.99 -16.29 19.18
N GLN A 16 10.13 -15.47 19.82
CA GLN A 16 8.74 -15.84 20.10
C GLN A 16 7.93 -16.02 18.81
N LEU A 17 8.10 -15.10 17.84
CA LEU A 17 7.50 -15.20 16.50
C LEU A 17 7.89 -16.50 15.78
N ALA A 18 9.18 -16.78 15.65
CA ALA A 18 9.68 -17.99 15.00
C ALA A 18 9.26 -19.28 15.72
N ASN A 19 9.20 -19.26 17.07
CA ASN A 19 8.69 -20.38 17.86
C ASN A 19 7.19 -20.62 17.60
N GLN A 20 6.36 -19.57 17.47
CA GLN A 20 4.96 -19.75 17.10
C GLN A 20 4.82 -20.31 15.68
N VAL A 21 5.57 -19.79 14.69
CA VAL A 21 5.57 -20.32 13.31
C VAL A 21 5.91 -21.82 13.29
N ARG A 22 6.87 -22.26 14.10
CA ARG A 22 7.29 -23.69 14.17
C ARG A 22 6.31 -24.60 14.93
N ARG A 23 5.47 -24.07 15.81
CA ARG A 23 4.61 -24.86 16.71
C ARG A 23 3.11 -24.77 16.40
N ASP A 24 2.71 -23.83 15.54
CA ASP A 24 1.31 -23.53 15.24
C ASP A 24 1.05 -23.70 13.73
N PRO A 25 0.51 -24.85 13.27
CA PRO A 25 0.39 -25.14 11.84
C PRO A 25 -0.55 -24.18 11.11
N VAL A 26 -1.49 -23.54 11.82
CA VAL A 26 -2.37 -22.51 11.26
C VAL A 26 -1.56 -21.24 10.96
N VAL A 27 -0.58 -20.90 11.80
CA VAL A 27 0.33 -19.77 11.59
C VAL A 27 1.35 -20.09 10.49
N ALA A 28 1.90 -21.31 10.48
CA ALA A 28 2.80 -21.79 9.44
C ALA A 28 2.19 -21.64 8.03
N ALA A 29 1.04 -22.28 7.80
CA ALA A 29 0.37 -22.31 6.49
C ALA A 29 -0.01 -20.90 5.98
N ARG A 30 -0.27 -19.94 6.87
CA ARG A 30 -0.54 -18.54 6.50
C ARG A 30 0.69 -17.83 5.93
N TYR A 31 1.85 -18.01 6.55
CA TYR A 31 3.09 -17.42 6.04
C TYR A 31 3.60 -18.13 4.79
N GLU A 32 3.42 -19.46 4.69
CA GLU A 32 3.70 -20.23 3.48
C GLU A 32 2.86 -19.75 2.29
N LYS A 33 1.54 -19.65 2.48
CA LYS A 33 0.59 -19.13 1.47
C LYS A 33 0.87 -17.68 1.06
N HIS A 34 1.41 -16.86 1.96
CA HIS A 34 1.69 -15.44 1.69
C HIS A 34 3.03 -15.20 1.00
N TYR A 35 4.10 -15.85 1.45
CA TYR A 35 5.46 -15.60 0.91
C TYR A 35 5.92 -16.63 -0.15
N GLY A 36 5.22 -17.76 -0.29
CA GLY A 36 5.61 -18.82 -1.23
C GLY A 36 6.93 -19.52 -0.87
N ILE A 37 7.23 -19.62 0.44
CA ILE A 37 8.39 -20.33 1.00
C ILE A 37 7.98 -21.19 2.20
N PRO A 38 8.70 -22.29 2.54
CA PRO A 38 8.37 -23.13 3.69
C PRO A 38 8.41 -22.39 5.04
N ALA A 39 7.53 -22.77 5.97
CA ALA A 39 7.44 -22.16 7.29
C ALA A 39 8.73 -22.33 8.12
N THR A 40 9.47 -23.41 7.90
CA THR A 40 10.80 -23.65 8.49
C THR A 40 11.82 -22.62 8.01
N GLN A 41 11.84 -22.30 6.71
CA GLN A 41 12.69 -21.27 6.12
C GLN A 41 12.27 -19.88 6.62
N PHE A 42 10.97 -19.59 6.66
CA PHE A 42 10.46 -18.32 7.22
C PHE A 42 10.82 -18.16 8.70
N ALA A 43 10.66 -19.20 9.53
CA ALA A 43 11.01 -19.14 10.95
C ALA A 43 12.52 -18.90 11.17
N SER A 44 13.38 -19.47 10.34
CA SER A 44 14.83 -19.22 10.39
C SER A 44 15.17 -17.81 9.91
N TYR A 45 14.54 -17.33 8.83
CA TYR A 45 14.67 -15.95 8.36
C TYR A 45 14.26 -14.93 9.44
N VAL A 46 13.16 -15.19 10.14
CA VAL A 46 12.71 -14.38 11.29
C VAL A 46 13.81 -14.28 12.35
N GLN A 47 14.42 -15.40 12.75
CA GLN A 47 15.47 -15.39 13.79
C GLN A 47 16.77 -14.72 13.36
N GLN A 48 17.17 -14.88 12.09
CA GLN A 48 18.46 -14.41 11.58
C GLN A 48 18.43 -12.96 11.10
N HIS A 49 17.26 -12.47 10.66
CA HIS A 49 17.17 -11.22 9.90
C HIS A 49 16.10 -10.24 10.36
N LEU A 50 15.17 -10.61 11.25
CA LEU A 50 14.16 -9.67 11.78
C LEU A 50 14.46 -9.21 13.21
N GLY A 51 14.36 -7.90 13.43
CA GLY A 51 14.43 -7.28 14.75
C GLY A 51 13.12 -6.60 15.13
N LEU A 52 12.64 -6.83 16.36
CA LEU A 52 11.55 -6.02 16.92
C LEU A 52 12.07 -4.61 17.21
N ARG A 53 11.48 -3.61 16.55
CA ARG A 53 11.81 -2.18 16.66
C ARG A 53 10.54 -1.33 16.54
N ARG A 54 10.68 -0.02 16.62
CA ARG A 54 9.59 0.95 16.42
C ARG A 54 9.78 1.68 15.10
N LEU A 55 8.69 2.00 14.37
CA LEU A 55 8.76 2.76 13.13
C LEU A 55 9.33 4.17 13.36
N SER A 56 10.44 4.49 12.70
CA SER A 56 11.15 5.78 12.79
C SER A 56 10.37 6.96 12.20
N LYS A 57 9.45 6.69 11.27
CA LYS A 57 8.53 7.65 10.65
C LYS A 57 7.12 7.04 10.62
N GLY A 58 6.08 7.87 10.66
CA GLY A 58 4.72 7.44 10.33
C GLY A 58 4.50 7.44 8.81
N GLY A 59 3.46 6.75 8.33
CA GLY A 59 3.18 6.66 6.90
C GLY A 59 1.99 5.76 6.57
N ARG A 60 1.65 5.70 5.28
CA ARG A 60 0.71 4.71 4.71
C ARG A 60 1.50 3.45 4.36
N TYR A 61 1.13 2.32 4.94
CA TYR A 61 1.74 1.01 4.68
C TYR A 61 0.66 0.04 4.22
N GLN A 62 0.98 -0.83 3.29
CA GLN A 62 0.11 -1.96 3.00
C GLN A 62 0.17 -2.95 4.17
N VAL A 63 -0.96 -3.46 4.63
CA VAL A 63 -1.02 -4.49 5.67
C VAL A 63 -1.89 -5.64 5.18
N PHE A 64 -1.34 -6.85 5.21
CA PHE A 64 -2.01 -8.07 4.79
C PHE A 64 -2.79 -8.67 5.96
N PHE A 65 -3.95 -9.29 5.71
CA PHE A 65 -4.79 -9.88 6.74
C PHE A 65 -5.52 -11.11 6.20
N VAL A 66 -5.81 -12.04 7.11
CA VAL A 66 -6.54 -13.28 6.78
C VAL A 66 -8.04 -13.02 6.95
N ARG A 67 -8.86 -13.28 5.92
CA ARG A 67 -10.32 -13.23 6.02
C ARG A 67 -10.90 -14.52 6.63
N PRO A 68 -12.18 -14.56 7.05
CA PRO A 68 -12.79 -15.73 7.70
C PRO A 68 -12.82 -17.00 6.84
N ASP A 69 -12.84 -16.85 5.52
CA ASP A 69 -12.72 -17.88 4.47
C ASP A 69 -11.28 -18.42 4.29
N GLY A 70 -10.29 -17.86 4.98
CA GLY A 70 -8.88 -18.19 4.80
C GLY A 70 -8.23 -17.57 3.55
N SER A 71 -8.89 -16.64 2.85
CA SER A 71 -8.24 -15.82 1.83
C SER A 71 -7.32 -14.77 2.48
N ILE A 72 -6.28 -14.34 1.76
CA ILE A 72 -5.34 -13.32 2.24
C ILE A 72 -5.59 -12.08 1.40
N HIS A 73 -6.05 -11.01 2.06
CA HIS A 73 -6.26 -9.71 1.44
C HIS A 73 -5.27 -8.70 2.01
N SER A 74 -5.22 -7.50 1.41
CA SER A 74 -4.40 -6.41 1.91
C SER A 74 -5.14 -5.08 1.85
N GLN A 75 -4.82 -4.18 2.78
CA GLN A 75 -5.43 -2.86 2.88
C GLN A 75 -4.35 -1.83 3.25
N PRO A 76 -4.36 -0.62 2.67
CA PRO A 76 -3.49 0.46 3.10
C PRO A 76 -3.93 0.98 4.46
N ARG A 77 -3.04 0.92 5.46
CA ARG A 77 -3.26 1.41 6.83
C ARG A 77 -2.27 2.54 7.15
N VAL A 78 -2.74 3.60 7.78
CA VAL A 78 -1.87 4.63 8.35
C VAL A 78 -1.27 4.09 9.65
N LEU A 79 0.05 4.02 9.73
CA LEU A 79 0.79 3.68 10.96
C LEU A 79 1.49 4.94 11.49
N ARG A 80 1.51 5.09 12.82
CA ARG A 80 2.11 6.25 13.49
C ARG A 80 3.62 6.01 13.71
N ARG A 81 4.40 7.09 13.82
CA ARG A 81 5.77 6.99 14.34
C ARG A 81 5.72 6.32 15.72
N GLY A 82 6.60 5.37 15.98
CA GLY A 82 6.63 4.62 17.24
C GLY A 82 5.89 3.28 17.24
N THR A 83 5.04 2.99 16.25
CA THR A 83 4.35 1.68 16.14
C THR A 83 5.36 0.52 16.09
N PRO A 84 5.17 -0.56 16.89
CA PRO A 84 6.10 -1.68 16.92
C PRO A 84 5.96 -2.57 15.67
N VAL A 85 7.10 -2.90 15.07
CA VAL A 85 7.23 -3.70 13.84
C VAL A 85 8.42 -4.64 13.92
N PHE A 86 8.34 -5.76 13.22
CA PHE A 86 9.50 -6.56 12.88
C PHE A 86 10.11 -5.99 11.59
N LEU A 87 11.28 -5.37 11.70
CA LEU A 87 12.02 -4.84 10.55
C LEU A 87 13.19 -5.74 10.17
N HIS A 88 13.55 -5.71 8.89
CA HIS A 88 14.71 -6.41 8.37
C HIS A 88 16.00 -5.70 8.77
N LEU A 89 16.86 -6.37 9.54
CA LEU A 89 18.01 -5.78 10.22
C LEU A 89 19.04 -5.15 9.27
N ARG A 90 19.15 -5.63 8.03
CA ARG A 90 20.11 -5.11 7.03
C ARG A 90 19.56 -3.95 6.19
N THR A 91 18.25 -3.89 5.91
CA THR A 91 17.66 -2.84 5.04
C THR A 91 16.81 -1.81 5.79
N GLY A 92 16.48 -2.06 7.07
CA GLY A 92 15.56 -1.22 7.85
C GLY A 92 14.09 -1.34 7.46
N GLU A 93 13.76 -2.18 6.46
CA GLU A 93 12.43 -2.33 5.90
C GLU A 93 11.46 -3.02 6.88
N PRO A 94 10.27 -2.46 7.16
CA PRO A 94 9.29 -3.09 8.05
C PRO A 94 8.59 -4.25 7.34
N VAL A 95 8.82 -5.48 7.81
CA VAL A 95 8.32 -6.71 7.17
C VAL A 95 6.97 -7.15 7.76
N LEU A 96 6.78 -7.04 9.08
CA LEU A 96 5.56 -7.43 9.78
C LEU A 96 5.15 -6.39 10.86
N LEU A 97 3.84 -6.21 11.06
CA LEU A 97 3.31 -5.49 12.22
C LEU A 97 3.43 -6.35 13.49
N ALA A 98 4.04 -5.85 14.58
CA ALA A 98 4.33 -6.70 15.74
C ALA A 98 3.08 -7.13 16.53
N GLU A 99 2.02 -6.32 16.52
CA GLU A 99 0.76 -6.56 17.26
C GLU A 99 0.04 -7.86 16.84
N CYS A 100 0.12 -8.21 15.56
CA CYS A 100 -0.62 -9.32 14.96
C CYS A 100 0.21 -10.23 14.03
N GLY A 101 1.49 -9.89 13.81
CA GLY A 101 2.41 -10.50 12.86
C GLY A 101 2.02 -10.34 11.39
N ASN A 102 1.09 -9.44 11.09
CA ASN A 102 0.57 -9.26 9.73
C ASN A 102 1.66 -8.72 8.80
N PRO A 103 1.87 -9.34 7.62
CA PRO A 103 2.83 -8.86 6.64
C PRO A 103 2.55 -7.42 6.20
N MET A 104 3.64 -6.71 5.89
CA MET A 104 3.62 -5.35 5.35
C MET A 104 4.05 -5.28 3.86
N GLY A 105 4.38 -6.44 3.28
CA GLY A 105 4.73 -6.61 1.86
C GLY A 105 4.65 -8.09 1.43
N THR A 106 4.67 -8.35 0.12
CA THR A 106 4.60 -9.71 -0.47
C THR A 106 5.96 -10.42 -0.58
N ARG A 107 7.06 -9.72 -0.33
CA ARG A 107 8.43 -10.25 -0.46
C ARG A 107 9.14 -10.22 0.88
N LEU A 108 10.20 -11.04 1.01
CA LEU A 108 11.12 -11.02 2.13
C LEU A 108 12.47 -10.47 1.64
N PRO A 109 12.98 -9.35 2.19
CA PRO A 109 14.26 -8.79 1.78
C PRO A 109 15.40 -9.82 1.87
N GLY A 110 16.09 -10.06 0.75
CA GLY A 110 17.17 -11.04 0.65
C GLY A 110 16.75 -12.49 0.34
N VAL A 111 15.45 -12.80 0.25
CA VAL A 111 14.96 -14.13 -0.16
C VAL A 111 14.29 -14.06 -1.53
N VAL A 112 14.82 -14.82 -2.49
CA VAL A 112 14.20 -14.99 -3.81
C VAL A 112 13.09 -16.05 -3.72
N GLY A 113 11.95 -15.67 -3.13
CA GLY A 113 10.74 -16.51 -3.14
C GLY A 113 10.10 -16.56 -4.53
N ALA A 114 9.36 -17.63 -4.85
CA ALA A 114 8.74 -17.83 -6.17
C ALA A 114 7.79 -16.66 -6.59
N GLN A 115 7.20 -15.98 -5.61
CA GLN A 115 6.36 -14.78 -5.80
C GLN A 115 7.13 -13.55 -6.36
N ALA A 116 8.46 -13.63 -6.52
CA ALA A 116 9.29 -12.52 -6.99
C ALA A 116 9.02 -12.06 -8.45
N GLN A 117 8.21 -12.78 -9.22
CA GLN A 117 7.83 -12.41 -10.58
C GLN A 117 6.51 -11.60 -10.64
N ALA A 118 5.60 -11.76 -9.68
CA ALA A 118 4.20 -11.32 -9.79
C ALA A 118 3.92 -9.80 -9.65
N THR A 119 4.94 -8.95 -9.42
CA THR A 119 4.73 -7.51 -9.18
C THR A 119 5.60 -6.58 -10.05
N ARG A 120 6.12 -7.06 -11.19
CA ARG A 120 6.88 -6.23 -12.16
C ARG A 120 6.01 -5.73 -13.32
N GLY A 121 4.75 -5.41 -13.03
CA GLY A 121 3.74 -5.01 -14.00
C GLY A 121 2.63 -4.13 -13.41
N ALA A 122 2.95 -3.38 -12.34
CA ALA A 122 2.06 -2.42 -11.70
C ALA A 122 2.69 -1.02 -11.75
N ASP A 123 2.98 -0.54 -12.97
CA ASP A 123 3.06 0.90 -13.19
C ASP A 123 1.67 1.48 -12.86
N PRO A 124 1.55 2.56 -12.07
CA PRO A 124 0.26 3.21 -11.90
C PRO A 124 -0.16 3.73 -13.29
N PRO A 125 -1.42 3.56 -13.73
CA PRO A 125 -1.85 4.11 -15.01
C PRO A 125 -1.77 5.63 -14.95
N ARG A 126 -0.64 6.18 -15.40
CA ARG A 126 -0.52 7.58 -15.75
C ARG A 126 -1.45 7.79 -16.94
N THR A 127 -2.63 8.34 -16.68
CA THR A 127 -3.46 8.95 -17.72
C THR A 127 -2.53 9.82 -18.57
N PRO A 128 -2.41 9.57 -19.89
CA PRO A 128 -1.57 10.40 -20.74
C PRO A 128 -2.20 11.78 -20.81
N GLN A 129 -1.75 12.69 -19.94
CA GLN A 129 -2.01 14.11 -20.09
C GLN A 129 -1.36 14.51 -21.43
N PRO A 130 -2.14 15.03 -22.40
CA PRO A 130 -1.59 15.36 -23.70
C PRO A 130 -0.70 16.60 -23.57
N THR A 131 0.59 16.36 -23.36
CA THR A 131 1.63 17.37 -23.55
C THR A 131 1.70 17.69 -25.04
N VAL A 132 0.89 18.65 -25.47
CA VAL A 132 1.12 19.38 -26.72
C VAL A 132 2.47 20.08 -26.57
N SER A 133 3.49 19.51 -27.21
CA SER A 133 4.84 20.08 -27.19
C SER A 133 4.84 21.39 -27.96
N GLY A 134 5.08 22.49 -27.27
CA GLY A 134 5.23 23.80 -27.89
C GLY A 134 6.58 23.90 -28.59
N GLU A 135 6.61 23.58 -29.88
CA GLU A 135 7.82 23.60 -30.69
C GLU A 135 7.54 24.31 -32.03
N GLU A 136 7.44 25.63 -32.00
CA GLU A 136 7.42 26.47 -33.20
C GLU A 136 8.38 27.65 -33.04
N MET A 137 9.32 27.75 -33.97
CA MET A 137 10.43 28.72 -33.98
C MET A 137 10.96 28.83 -35.43
N PRO A 138 11.35 30.01 -35.94
CA PRO A 138 10.72 31.32 -35.74
C PRO A 138 10.49 32.09 -37.07
N VAL A 139 9.57 33.06 -37.05
CA VAL A 139 9.44 34.25 -37.93
C VAL A 139 9.74 34.15 -39.46
N SER A 140 8.72 34.43 -40.27
CA SER A 140 8.80 35.43 -41.36
C SER A 140 7.40 35.89 -41.83
N PRO A 141 7.23 37.11 -42.39
CA PRO A 141 5.91 37.75 -42.49
C PRO A 141 5.34 37.87 -43.93
N ALA A 142 4.00 37.83 -44.05
CA ALA A 142 3.28 38.34 -45.23
C ALA A 142 1.84 38.84 -44.90
N VAL A 143 1.70 40.16 -44.93
CA VAL A 143 0.56 41.07 -45.26
C VAL A 143 -0.86 40.51 -45.55
N VAL A 144 -1.87 41.38 -45.31
CA VAL A 144 -3.29 41.39 -45.80
C VAL A 144 -4.32 40.65 -44.93
N THR A 145 -5.53 41.15 -44.60
CA THR A 145 -6.13 42.51 -44.42
C THR A 145 -7.44 42.32 -43.59
N ALA A 146 -7.95 43.35 -42.88
CA ALA A 146 -9.22 43.36 -42.13
C ALA A 146 -10.49 43.45 -43.05
N PRO A 147 -11.76 43.43 -42.57
CA PRO A 147 -12.31 43.33 -41.20
C PRO A 147 -13.15 42.01 -41.03
N ASP A 148 -14.33 41.85 -40.40
CA ASP A 148 -15.31 42.73 -39.73
C ASP A 148 -16.28 41.96 -38.79
N MET A 149 -17.16 42.71 -38.09
CA MET A 149 -18.43 42.36 -37.40
C MET A 149 -18.61 40.99 -36.70
N GLY A 150 -18.98 41.03 -35.41
CA GLY A 150 -19.52 39.87 -34.68
C GLY A 150 -19.76 40.10 -33.17
N GLN A 151 -20.92 40.66 -32.79
CA GLN A 151 -21.23 41.11 -31.42
C GLN A 151 -22.30 40.26 -30.72
N ALA A 152 -22.01 39.71 -29.52
CA ALA A 152 -22.96 39.30 -28.45
C ALA A 152 -22.16 38.77 -27.21
N THR A 153 -22.43 38.96 -25.91
CA THR A 153 -23.58 39.49 -25.11
C THR A 153 -24.73 38.48 -24.93
N VAL A 154 -25.04 37.85 -23.77
CA VAL A 154 -24.56 37.81 -22.36
C VAL A 154 -24.53 36.32 -21.89
N ALA A 155 -24.52 35.80 -20.64
CA ALA A 155 -24.77 36.20 -19.24
C ALA A 155 -23.96 35.23 -18.29
N SER A 156 -23.88 35.25 -16.95
CA SER A 156 -24.73 35.65 -15.80
C SER A 156 -25.99 34.77 -15.57
N SER A 157 -26.33 34.26 -14.38
CA SER A 157 -25.68 34.31 -13.05
C SER A 157 -26.02 33.08 -12.17
N GLU A 158 -25.11 32.78 -11.24
CA GLU A 158 -25.28 32.37 -9.83
C GLU A 158 -26.58 31.75 -9.24
N LEU A 159 -26.32 30.84 -8.28
CA LEU A 159 -26.97 30.73 -6.95
C LEU A 159 -28.46 30.32 -6.83
N LEU A 160 -28.70 29.10 -6.33
CA LEU A 160 -29.45 28.95 -5.07
C LEU A 160 -29.09 27.64 -4.33
N ALA A 161 -29.02 27.72 -3.00
CA ALA A 161 -28.93 26.56 -2.12
C ALA A 161 -30.15 26.55 -1.20
N HIS A 162 -30.74 25.38 -0.94
CA HIS A 162 -31.64 25.21 0.20
C HIS A 162 -31.66 23.76 0.73
N LEU A 163 -31.52 23.66 2.04
CA LEU A 163 -31.92 22.53 2.90
C LEU A 163 -33.02 23.09 3.85
N PRO A 164 -33.54 22.31 4.82
CA PRO A 164 -34.43 21.16 4.66
C PRO A 164 -35.70 21.34 5.54
N VAL A 165 -36.52 20.28 5.70
CA VAL A 165 -37.35 19.89 6.89
C VAL A 165 -38.70 19.26 6.46
N GLU A 166 -39.50 18.82 7.45
CA GLU A 166 -40.76 18.04 7.43
C GLU A 166 -40.51 16.50 7.48
N ALA A 167 -40.77 15.71 8.52
CA ALA A 167 -41.55 15.76 9.78
C ALA A 167 -42.85 14.91 9.78
N MET A 168 -42.97 14.10 10.84
CA MET A 168 -44.14 13.30 11.27
C MET A 168 -44.67 12.18 10.35
N GLY A 169 -45.25 11.17 11.01
CA GLY A 169 -45.64 9.85 10.49
C GLY A 169 -45.64 8.84 11.63
#